data_AF-A0A4S0VJS7-F1
#
_entry.id   AF-A0A4S0VJS7-F1
#
_cell.length_a   1.000
_cell.length_b   1.000
_cell.length_c   1.000
_cell.angle_alpha   90.00
_cell.angle_beta   90.00
_cell.angle_gamma   90.00
#
_symmetry.space_group_name_H-M   'P 1'
#
loop_
_entity.id
_entity.type
_entity.pdbx_description
1 polymer ?
#
loop_
_entity_poly.entity_id
_entity_poly.type
_entity_poly.pdbx_seq_one_letter_code
_entity_poly.pdbx_strand_id
1 'polypeptide(L)' 'MQQFDEIVAADPDVEHFSTYVGQGAIGFYLPLDVALPNPFFAQSVIVTKGLKEREQVRARLEKALAPRFPRASARD' A
#
# COMPACT_ATOMS: atom_id res chain seq x y z
N MET A 1 -11.21 -3.07 -2.69
CA MET A 1 -10.33 -2.40 -3.67
C MET A 1 -10.68 -0.93 -3.77
N GLN A 2 -11.85 -0.56 -4.32
CA GLN A 2 -12.27 0.87 -4.43
C GLN A 2 -12.11 1.68 -3.14
N GLN A 3 -12.52 1.13 -2.00
CA GLN A 3 -12.48 1.88 -0.74
C GLN A 3 -11.06 2.17 -0.22
N PHE A 4 -10.07 1.30 -0.51
CA PHE A 4 -8.67 1.59 -0.14
C PHE A 4 -8.10 2.66 -1.05
N ASP A 5 -8.33 2.53 -2.35
CA ASP A 5 -7.86 3.49 -3.35
C ASP A 5 -8.48 4.89 -3.11
N GLU A 6 -9.74 4.96 -2.68
CA GLU A 6 -10.40 6.21 -2.25
C GLU A 6 -9.73 6.86 -1.04
N ILE A 7 -9.33 6.06 -0.03
CA ILE A 7 -8.65 6.56 1.17
C ILE A 7 -7.27 7.13 0.81
N VAL A 8 -6.53 6.42 -0.05
CA VAL A 8 -5.18 6.84 -0.46
C VAL A 8 -5.24 8.03 -1.41
N ALA A 9 -6.18 8.04 -2.36
CA ALA A 9 -6.36 9.16 -3.29
C ALA A 9 -6.87 10.45 -2.62
N ALA A 10 -7.57 10.33 -1.48
CA ALA A 10 -8.02 11.48 -0.71
C ALA A 10 -6.93 12.11 0.18
N ASP A 11 -5.77 11.45 0.33
CA ASP A 11 -4.69 11.95 1.16
C ASP A 11 -3.82 12.97 0.38
N PRO A 12 -3.79 14.26 0.80
CA PRO A 12 -3.10 15.32 0.07
C PRO A 12 -1.57 15.17 0.10
N ASP A 13 -1.03 14.32 0.96
CA ASP A 13 0.40 14.08 1.12
C ASP A 13 0.91 12.91 0.24
N VAL A 14 0.00 12.22 -0.44
CA VAL A 14 0.29 11.18 -1.44
C VAL A 14 0.49 11.84 -2.80
N GLU A 15 1.62 11.53 -3.44
CA GLU A 15 1.96 11.99 -4.78
C GLU A 15 1.41 11.03 -5.85
N HIS A 16 1.65 9.73 -5.68
CA HIS A 16 1.00 8.69 -6.47
C HIS A 16 0.95 7.36 -5.70
N PHE A 17 0.13 6.43 -6.16
CA PHE A 17 0.12 5.06 -5.65
C PHE A 17 -0.16 4.04 -6.75
N SER A 18 0.33 2.83 -6.55
CA SER A 18 0.10 1.69 -7.44
C SER A 18 -0.31 0.47 -6.62
N THR A 19 -1.43 -0.15 -6.97
CA THR A 19 -1.94 -1.34 -6.27
C THR A 19 -1.82 -2.57 -7.17
N TYR A 20 -1.21 -3.63 -6.64
CA TYR A 20 -1.00 -4.91 -7.29
C TYR A 20 -1.89 -5.96 -6.62
N VAL A 21 -2.77 -6.59 -7.40
CA VAL A 21 -3.68 -7.64 -6.93
C VAL A 21 -3.20 -8.96 -7.51
N GLY A 22 -3.12 -9.99 -6.66
CA GLY A 22 -2.72 -11.32 -7.10
C GLY A 22 -1.22 -11.49 -7.32
N GLN A 23 -0.42 -10.43 -7.39
CA GLN A 23 1.04 -10.50 -7.47
C GLN A 23 1.66 -9.41 -6.58
N GLY A 24 2.83 -9.66 -6.00
CA GLY A 24 3.56 -8.63 -5.26
C GLY A 24 3.99 -7.47 -6.18
N ALA A 25 4.21 -6.30 -5.60
CA ALA A 25 4.78 -5.16 -6.32
C ALA A 25 6.12 -5.55 -6.95
N ILE A 26 6.27 -5.33 -8.25
CA ILE A 26 7.52 -5.61 -8.97
C ILE A 26 8.52 -4.53 -8.57
N GLY A 27 9.36 -4.82 -7.58
CA GLY A 27 10.59 -4.07 -7.35
C GLY A 27 11.61 -4.38 -8.45
N PHE A 28 12.40 -3.40 -8.88
CA PHE A 28 13.62 -3.65 -9.63
C PHE A 28 14.69 -4.24 -8.68
N TYR A 29 14.50 -5.51 -8.31
CA TYR A 29 15.52 -6.40 -7.76
C TYR A 29 15.24 -7.75 -8.37
N LEU A 30 16.26 -8.39 -8.96
CA LEU A 30 16.18 -9.70 -9.61
C LEU A 30 15.49 -10.72 -8.68
N PRO A 31 14.16 -10.96 -8.78
CA PRO A 31 13.47 -11.74 -7.77
C PRO A 31 13.57 -13.21 -8.17
N LEU A 32 14.29 -13.99 -7.36
CA LEU A 32 14.47 -15.42 -7.55
C LEU A 32 13.22 -16.24 -7.18
N ASP A 33 12.17 -15.61 -6.66
CA ASP A 33 10.91 -16.28 -6.32
C ASP A 33 9.72 -15.42 -6.76
N VAL A 34 9.03 -15.87 -7.81
CA VAL A 34 7.72 -15.33 -8.19
C VAL A 34 6.70 -15.96 -7.26
N ALA A 35 6.24 -15.22 -6.26
CA ALA A 35 5.14 -15.66 -5.41
C ALA A 35 3.94 -16.05 -6.29
N LEU A 36 3.47 -17.30 -6.18
CA LEU A 36 2.33 -17.81 -6.94
C LEU A 36 1.14 -16.85 -6.80
N PRO A 37 0.41 -16.56 -7.89
CA PRO A 37 -0.62 -15.54 -7.85
C PRO A 37 -1.72 -15.93 -6.88
N ASN A 38 -1.77 -15.22 -5.74
CA ASN A 38 -2.77 -15.46 -4.70
C ASN A 38 -3.84 -14.37 -4.81
N PRO A 39 -5.06 -14.69 -5.28
CA PRO A 39 -6.13 -13.70 -5.43
C PRO A 39 -6.58 -13.08 -4.10
N PHE A 40 -6.16 -13.65 -2.96
CA PHE A 40 -6.39 -13.10 -1.62
C PHE A 40 -5.28 -12.16 -1.12
N PHE A 41 -4.31 -11.82 -1.97
CA PHE A 41 -3.20 -10.92 -1.64
C PHE A 41 -3.25 -9.66 -2.51
N ALA A 42 -3.13 -8.51 -1.87
CA ALA A 42 -3.00 -7.21 -2.53
C ALA A 42 -1.88 -6.42 -1.85
N GLN A 43 -1.04 -5.76 -2.65
CA GLN A 43 0.02 -4.89 -2.17
C GLN A 43 -0.10 -3.53 -2.85
N SER A 44 -0.09 -2.46 -2.06
CA SER A 44 -0.10 -1.09 -2.56
C SER A 44 1.20 -0.39 -2.23
N VAL A 45 1.81 0.22 -3.23
CA VAL A 45 3.00 1.06 -3.11
C VAL A 45 2.52 2.51 -3.16
N ILE A 46 2.86 3.29 -2.14
CA ILE A 46 2.45 4.68 -1.98
C ILE A 46 3.69 5.55 -1.96
N VAL A 47 3.72 6.56 -2.82
CA VAL A 47 4.79 7.57 -2.88
C VAL A 47 4.26 8.85 -2.26
N THR A 48 4.95 9.35 -1.25
CA THR A 48 4.60 10.57 -0.52
C THR A 48 5.55 11.70 -0.89
N LYS A 49 5.10 12.95 -0.71
CA LYS A 49 5.87 14.17 -1.07
C LYS A 49 7.18 14.35 -0.31
N GLY A 50 7.37 13.62 0.79
CA GLY A 50 8.58 13.67 1.60
C GLY A 50 8.57 12.65 2.73
N LEU A 51 9.67 12.67 3.51
CA LEU A 51 9.90 11.73 4.61
C LEU A 51 8.99 12.01 5.81
N LYS A 52 8.68 13.27 6.08
CA LYS A 52 7.80 13.64 7.19
C LYS A 52 6.35 13.26 6.88
N GLU A 53 5.94 13.50 5.64
CA GLU A 53 4.66 13.17 5.06
C GLU A 53 4.43 11.66 5.09
N ARG A 54 5.47 10.86 4.79
CA ARG A 54 5.42 9.39 4.86
C ARG A 54 4.91 8.89 6.21
N GLU A 55 5.47 9.39 7.31
CA GLU A 55 5.07 8.94 8.65
C GLU A 55 3.64 9.38 9.01
N GLN A 56 3.22 10.57 8.55
CA GLN A 56 1.86 11.06 8.76
C GLN A 56 0.83 10.25 7.96
N VAL A 57 1.11 10.00 6.68
CA VAL A 57 0.30 9.14 5.80
C VAL A 57 0.21 7.74 6.39
N ARG A 58 1.34 7.17 6.84
CA ARG A 58 1.38 5.86 7.51
C ARG A 58 0.45 5.80 8.71
N ALA A 59 0.56 6.77 9.64
CA ALA A 59 -0.29 6.80 10.83
C ALA A 59 -1.78 6.95 10.49
N ARG A 60 -2.12 7.77 9.48
CA ARG A 60 -3.50 7.91 9.01
C ARG A 60 -4.04 6.61 8.40
N LEU A 61 -3.23 5.94 7.58
CA LEU A 61 -3.59 4.66 6.96
C LEU A 61 -3.75 3.57 8.02
N GLU A 62 -2.82 3.42 8.96
CA GLU A 62 -2.93 2.45 10.05
C GLU A 62 -4.23 2.66 10.85
N LYS A 63 -4.57 3.92 11.16
CA LYS A 63 -5.83 4.25 11.86
C LYS A 63 -7.08 3.97 11.01
N ALA A 64 -7.03 4.26 9.71
CA ALA A 64 -8.17 4.05 8.80
C ALA A 64 -8.41 2.56 8.50
N LEU A 65 -7.33 1.77 8.45
CA LEU A 65 -7.33 0.35 8.11
C LEU A 65 -7.55 -0.55 9.33
N ALA A 66 -7.07 -0.20 10.53
CA ALA A 66 -7.25 -1.02 11.73
C ALA A 66 -8.69 -1.53 11.97
N PRO A 67 -9.75 -0.70 11.86
CA PRO A 67 -11.12 -1.18 12.05
C PRO A 67 -11.68 -1.99 10.86
N ARG A 68 -11.07 -1.91 9.67
CA ARG A 68 -11.63 -2.44 8.41
C ARG A 68 -10.86 -3.63 7.84
N PHE A 69 -9.56 -3.71 8.11
CA PHE A 69 -8.64 -4.70 7.58
C PHE A 69 -7.68 -5.15 8.69
N PRO A 70 -8.12 -6.01 9.61
CA PRO A 70 -7.31 -6.43 10.76
C PRO A 70 -6.05 -7.24 10.39
N ARG A 71 -5.88 -7.62 9.11
CA ARG A 71 -4.67 -8.29 8.58
C ARG A 71 -3.79 -7.38 7.71
N ALA A 72 -4.09 -6.09 7.62
CA ALA A 72 -3.25 -5.15 6.89
C ALA A 72 -2.03 -4.77 7.74
N SER A 73 -0.83 -4.82 7.16
CA SER A 73 0.42 -4.44 7.82
C SER A 73 1.24 -3.53 6.89
N ALA A 74 1.72 -2.39 7.40
CA ALA A 74 2.70 -1.55 6.70
C ALA A 74 4.11 -2.15 6.84
N ARG A 75 4.92 -2.08 5.78
CA ARG A 75 6.33 -2.47 5.77
C ARG A 75 7.17 -1.29 5.26
N ASP A 76 8.37 -1.14 5.80
CA ASP A 76 9.24 0.03 5.56
C ASP A 76 10.05 -0.06 4.26
#